data_AF-A0ABF7Q5U0-F1
#
_entry.id   AF-A0ABF7Q5U0-F1
#
_cell.length_a   1.000
_cell.length_b   1.000
_cell.length_c   1.000
_cell.angle_alpha   90.00
_cell.angle_beta   90.00
_cell.angle_gamma   90.00
#
_symmetry.space_group_name_H-M   'P 1'
#
loop_
_entity.id
_entity.type
_entity.pdbx_description
1 polymer ?
#
loop_
_entity_poly.entity_id
_entity_poly.type
_entity_poly.pdbx_seq_one_letter_code
_entity_poly.pdbx_strand_id
1 'polypeptide(L)'
;MIRRRAKIAVQTIPSSIKKLERRLAELPEIDEAEVETIDWYNEAQRIAVAISATMDDVFGQGTIEAHDFSVDEAWFVLTYPAKHSDNVAEFKRGTARARNAIRDAIKRLQELESDAEHEAEARHLRAYEGLDLHPEIARAASQLYLDGHYANAIEDAVKALNAFVRLRSGVDDRDGNELMEYVFSVKNPVLAFNDLKNESDRNEQKGFMGMLSGAVSGLRNPRAHRLMKDDPERALEFIAFVSLLAKLVDGARRLQ
;
A
#
# COMPACT_ATOMS: atom_id res chain seq x y z
N MET A 1 37.42 1.56 4.40
CA MET A 1 36.60 1.35 3.17
C MET A 1 35.25 2.00 3.42
N ILE A 2 34.78 2.91 2.56
CA ILE A 2 33.47 3.58 2.74
C ILE A 2 32.38 2.56 2.42
N ARG A 3 31.58 2.16 3.43
CA ARG A 3 30.42 1.27 3.24
C ARG A 3 29.23 2.08 2.74
N ARG A 4 28.39 1.48 1.90
CA ARG A 4 27.15 2.10 1.39
C ARG A 4 25.96 1.73 2.29
N ARG A 5 24.94 2.58 2.31
CA ARG A 5 23.63 2.24 2.92
C ARG A 5 22.97 1.09 2.15
N ALA A 6 22.24 0.25 2.87
CA ALA A 6 21.38 -0.79 2.31
C ALA A 6 20.29 -0.20 1.43
N LYS A 7 20.03 -0.83 0.28
CA LYS A 7 18.90 -0.52 -0.59
C LYS A 7 17.89 -1.65 -0.46
N ILE A 8 16.96 -1.49 0.47
CA ILE A 8 15.94 -2.49 0.79
C ILE A 8 14.67 -2.14 0.02
N ALA A 9 14.11 -3.13 -0.67
CA ALA A 9 12.85 -2.96 -1.36
C ALA A 9 11.70 -3.13 -0.34
N VAL A 10 10.81 -2.14 -0.24
CA VAL A 10 9.75 -2.09 0.81
C VAL A 10 8.90 -3.36 0.83
N GLN A 11 8.55 -3.89 -0.33
CA GLN A 11 7.80 -5.14 -0.49
C GLN A 11 8.51 -6.39 0.07
N THR A 12 9.82 -6.32 0.29
CA THR A 12 10.62 -7.42 0.88
C THR A 12 10.78 -7.28 2.40
N ILE A 13 10.42 -6.14 2.99
CA ILE A 13 10.56 -5.90 4.43
C ILE A 13 9.83 -6.97 5.27
N PRO A 14 8.57 -7.34 4.98
CA PRO A 14 7.87 -8.33 5.80
C PRO A 14 8.54 -9.71 5.83
N SER A 15 9.09 -10.16 4.70
CA SER A 15 9.79 -11.45 4.62
C SER A 15 11.16 -11.39 5.31
N SER A 16 11.84 -10.25 5.25
CA SER A 16 13.08 -9.97 5.98
C SER A 16 12.88 -9.94 7.50
N ILE A 17 11.84 -9.27 7.99
CA ILE A 17 11.47 -9.27 9.42
C ILE A 17 11.22 -10.71 9.89
N LYS A 18 10.42 -11.49 9.15
CA LYS A 18 10.14 -12.89 9.49
C LYS A 18 11.42 -13.75 9.55
N LYS A 19 12.40 -13.48 8.69
CA LYS A 19 13.71 -14.16 8.71
C LYS A 19 14.48 -13.83 10.00
N LEU A 20 14.47 -12.56 10.42
CA LEU A 20 15.11 -12.10 11.65
C LEU A 20 14.38 -12.62 12.91
N GLU A 21 13.05 -12.64 12.93
CA GLU A 21 12.26 -13.22 14.02
C GLU A 21 12.53 -14.71 14.20
N ARG A 22 12.65 -15.46 13.10
CA ARG A 22 13.07 -16.86 13.16
C ARG A 22 14.46 -17.00 13.77
N ARG A 23 15.41 -16.15 13.35
CA ARG A 23 16.77 -16.16 13.92
C ARG A 23 16.76 -15.83 15.42
N LEU A 24 15.90 -14.90 15.84
CA LEU A 24 15.73 -14.54 17.25
C LEU A 24 15.21 -15.72 18.08
N ALA A 25 14.25 -16.48 17.54
CA ALA A 25 13.67 -17.65 18.20
C ALA A 25 14.62 -18.86 18.28
N GLU A 26 15.63 -18.93 17.41
CA GLU A 26 16.65 -20.00 17.41
C GLU A 26 17.76 -19.77 18.45
N LEU A 27 17.83 -18.59 19.09
CA LEU A 27 18.88 -18.31 20.06
C LEU A 27 18.65 -19.07 21.37
N PRO A 28 19.70 -19.73 21.90
CA PRO A 28 19.56 -20.58 23.08
C PRO A 28 19.18 -19.78 24.31
N GLU A 29 18.31 -20.36 25.15
CA GLU A 29 18.18 -19.98 26.55
C GLU A 29 19.07 -20.93 27.36
N ILE A 30 20.08 -20.40 28.06
CA ILE A 30 20.98 -21.26 28.83
C ILE A 30 20.32 -21.64 30.15
N ASP A 31 20.03 -22.93 30.29
CA ASP A 31 19.78 -23.59 31.57
C ASP A 31 21.11 -23.84 32.29
N GLU A 32 21.15 -23.55 33.59
CA GLU A 32 22.33 -23.74 34.43
C GLU A 32 22.70 -25.23 34.59
N ALA A 33 21.77 -26.15 34.32
CA ALA A 33 21.98 -27.59 34.41
C ALA A 33 22.75 -28.22 33.22
N GLU A 34 22.85 -27.54 32.07
CA GLU A 34 23.47 -28.08 30.84
C GLU A 34 24.88 -27.51 30.57
N VAL A 35 25.40 -26.69 31.48
CA VAL A 35 26.59 -25.85 31.34
C VAL A 35 27.90 -26.65 31.16
N GLU A 36 28.02 -27.84 31.74
CA GLU A 36 29.30 -28.59 31.80
C GLU A 36 29.69 -29.28 30.49
N THR A 37 28.78 -29.43 29.53
CA THR A 37 29.02 -30.15 28.27
C THR A 37 29.13 -29.24 27.05
N ILE A 38 28.94 -27.93 27.23
CA ILE A 38 28.87 -26.96 26.13
C ILE A 38 30.27 -26.54 25.69
N ASP A 39 30.54 -26.68 24.40
CA ASP A 39 31.67 -26.03 23.73
C ASP A 39 31.33 -24.56 23.44
N TRP A 40 31.64 -23.70 24.40
CA TRP A 40 31.28 -22.28 24.38
C TRP A 40 31.84 -21.52 23.17
N TYR A 41 33.04 -21.90 22.71
CA TYR A 41 33.69 -21.24 21.59
C TYR A 41 32.98 -21.58 20.28
N ASN A 42 32.77 -22.88 20.02
CA ASN A 42 32.09 -23.32 18.81
C ASN A 42 30.65 -22.81 18.75
N GLU A 43 29.97 -22.76 19.90
CA GLU A 43 28.62 -22.23 19.99
C GLU A 43 28.56 -20.72 19.72
N ALA A 44 29.48 -19.93 20.30
CA ALA A 44 29.58 -18.50 20.06
C ALA A 44 29.84 -18.19 18.58
N GLN A 45 30.79 -18.90 17.97
CA GLN A 45 31.11 -18.76 16.55
C GLN A 45 29.90 -19.10 15.66
N ARG A 46 29.19 -20.20 15.98
CA ARG A 46 27.98 -20.61 15.24
C ARG A 46 26.90 -19.53 15.28
N ILE A 47 26.62 -18.95 16.45
CA ILE A 47 25.63 -17.88 16.60
C ILE A 47 26.06 -16.63 15.83
N ALA A 48 27.30 -16.18 16.03
CA ALA A 48 27.85 -14.98 15.40
C ALA A 48 27.79 -15.06 13.86
N VAL A 49 28.23 -16.18 13.29
CA VAL A 49 28.19 -16.42 11.83
C VAL A 49 26.76 -16.48 11.31
N ALA A 50 25.87 -17.19 12.00
CA ALA A 50 24.50 -17.38 11.55
C ALA A 50 23.70 -16.07 11.57
N ILE A 51 23.88 -15.22 12.58
CA ILE A 51 23.26 -13.89 12.64
C ILE A 51 23.87 -12.99 11.58
N SER A 52 25.19 -12.89 11.49
CA SER A 52 25.86 -12.00 10.54
C SER A 52 25.51 -12.35 9.08
N ALA A 53 25.45 -13.64 8.74
CA ALA A 53 24.95 -14.08 7.43
C ALA A 53 23.48 -13.69 7.19
N THR A 54 22.65 -13.72 8.24
CA THR A 54 21.26 -13.27 8.15
C THR A 54 21.20 -11.75 7.92
N MET A 55 22.09 -10.97 8.54
CA MET A 55 22.18 -9.52 8.32
C MET A 55 22.65 -9.19 6.90
N ASP A 56 23.64 -9.92 6.38
CA ASP A 56 24.09 -9.78 5.00
C ASP A 56 22.98 -10.12 3.99
N ASP A 57 22.18 -11.15 4.25
CA ASP A 57 21.03 -11.52 3.42
C ASP A 57 19.93 -10.44 3.40
N VAL A 58 19.67 -9.81 4.55
CA VAL A 58 18.58 -8.83 4.73
C VAL A 58 18.98 -7.45 4.24
N PHE A 59 20.16 -6.98 4.62
CA PHE A 59 20.62 -5.61 4.34
C PHE A 59 21.54 -5.54 3.13
N GLY A 60 22.06 -6.68 2.66
CA GLY A 60 23.01 -6.78 1.57
C GLY A 60 24.45 -6.73 2.07
N GLN A 61 25.27 -7.62 1.53
CA GLN A 61 26.68 -7.75 1.91
C GLN A 61 27.46 -6.44 1.76
N GLY A 62 28.25 -6.10 2.79
CA GLY A 62 29.13 -4.93 2.80
C GLY A 62 28.41 -3.58 2.99
N THR A 63 27.14 -3.59 3.37
CA THR A 63 26.39 -2.38 3.72
C THR A 63 26.70 -1.92 5.15
N ILE A 64 26.35 -0.67 5.44
CA ILE A 64 26.47 -0.09 6.79
C ILE A 64 25.60 -0.90 7.74
N GLU A 65 24.33 -1.13 7.40
CA GLU A 65 23.37 -1.84 8.24
C GLU A 65 23.77 -3.31 8.49
N ALA A 66 24.22 -4.03 7.45
CA ALA A 66 24.69 -5.41 7.62
C ALA A 66 25.87 -5.50 8.61
N HIS A 67 26.75 -4.50 8.60
CA HIS A 67 27.85 -4.40 9.55
C HIS A 67 27.41 -3.95 10.94
N ASP A 68 26.56 -2.93 11.04
CA ASP A 68 26.18 -2.34 12.33
C ASP A 68 25.35 -3.30 13.18
N PHE A 69 24.61 -4.21 12.54
CA PHE A 69 23.84 -5.25 13.21
C PHE A 69 24.55 -6.62 13.22
N SER A 70 25.77 -6.74 12.70
CA SER A 70 26.51 -8.00 12.76
C SER A 70 26.84 -8.37 14.20
N VAL A 71 27.04 -9.65 14.44
CA VAL A 71 27.39 -10.19 15.76
C VAL A 71 28.77 -10.81 15.67
N ASP A 72 29.62 -10.44 16.62
CA ASP A 72 30.99 -10.93 16.73
C ASP A 72 31.09 -12.00 17.83
N GLU A 73 31.89 -13.03 17.61
CA GLU A 73 32.10 -14.12 18.58
C GLU A 73 32.71 -13.62 19.90
N ALA A 74 33.48 -12.52 19.86
CA ALA A 74 34.07 -11.89 21.04
C ALA A 74 33.01 -11.34 22.01
N TRP A 75 31.74 -11.25 21.59
CA TRP A 75 30.65 -10.83 22.48
C TRP A 75 30.28 -11.89 23.52
N PHE A 76 30.68 -13.14 23.31
CA PHE A 76 30.24 -14.31 24.09
C PHE A 76 31.36 -14.93 24.94
N VAL A 77 32.63 -14.64 24.67
CA VAL A 77 33.77 -15.36 25.25
C VAL A 77 34.82 -14.40 25.82
N LEU A 78 35.32 -14.69 27.03
CA LEU A 78 36.52 -14.03 27.60
C LEU A 78 37.79 -14.67 27.04
N THR A 79 38.82 -13.85 26.81
CA THR A 79 40.16 -14.35 26.46
C THR A 79 40.72 -15.20 27.61
N TYR A 80 41.29 -16.35 27.28
CA TYR A 80 41.76 -17.36 28.24
C TYR A 80 42.91 -16.84 29.14
N PRO A 81 43.02 -17.25 30.42
CA PRO A 81 42.15 -18.18 31.18
C PRO A 81 41.10 -17.48 32.07
N ALA A 82 39.82 -17.82 31.89
CA ALA A 82 38.69 -17.39 32.73
C ALA A 82 38.07 -18.58 33.51
N LYS A 83 37.41 -18.33 34.66
CA LYS A 83 36.71 -19.41 35.40
C LYS A 83 35.44 -19.82 34.67
N HIS A 84 35.00 -21.07 34.85
CA HIS A 84 33.80 -21.61 34.18
C HIS A 84 32.51 -20.81 34.45
N SER A 85 32.31 -20.32 35.68
CA SER A 85 31.19 -19.43 36.03
C SER A 85 31.19 -18.12 35.24
N ASP A 86 32.38 -17.62 34.90
CA ASP A 86 32.55 -16.36 34.18
C ASP A 86 32.15 -16.55 32.71
N ASN A 87 32.40 -17.74 32.13
CA ASN A 87 32.02 -18.08 30.77
C ASN A 87 30.49 -18.17 30.57
N VAL A 88 29.75 -18.75 31.53
CA VAL A 88 28.27 -18.80 31.47
C VAL A 88 27.67 -17.40 31.49
N ALA A 89 28.16 -16.56 32.41
CA ALA A 89 27.65 -15.21 32.57
C ALA A 89 27.95 -14.35 31.33
N GLU A 90 29.15 -14.48 30.74
CA GLU A 90 29.51 -13.78 29.50
C GLU A 90 28.74 -14.29 28.30
N PHE A 91 28.57 -15.60 28.16
CA PHE A 91 27.78 -16.12 27.06
C PHE A 91 26.32 -15.65 27.15
N LYS A 92 25.71 -15.68 28.35
CA LYS A 92 24.37 -15.11 28.57
C LYS A 92 24.33 -13.62 28.16
N ARG A 93 25.37 -12.83 28.49
CA ARG A 93 25.50 -11.43 28.03
C ARG A 93 25.63 -11.32 26.51
N GLY A 94 26.47 -12.14 25.88
CA GLY A 94 26.65 -12.20 24.44
C GLY A 94 25.36 -12.52 23.71
N THR A 95 24.63 -13.53 24.17
CA THR A 95 23.30 -13.88 23.63
C THR A 95 22.31 -12.74 23.81
N ALA A 96 22.31 -12.05 24.95
CA ALA A 96 21.47 -10.88 25.15
C ALA A 96 21.81 -9.74 24.17
N ARG A 97 23.10 -9.47 23.93
CA ARG A 97 23.56 -8.49 22.93
C ARG A 97 23.13 -8.89 21.52
N ALA A 98 23.28 -10.16 21.16
CA ALA A 98 22.87 -10.71 19.88
C ALA A 98 21.34 -10.61 19.65
N ARG A 99 20.54 -10.89 20.69
CA ARG A 99 19.08 -10.68 20.65
C ARG A 99 18.75 -9.20 20.39
N ASN A 100 19.46 -8.28 21.03
CA ASN A 100 19.25 -6.85 20.83
C ASN A 100 19.64 -6.41 19.42
N ALA A 101 20.76 -6.89 18.87
CA ALA A 101 21.15 -6.61 17.49
C ALA A 101 20.07 -7.04 16.48
N ILE A 102 19.47 -8.22 16.67
CA ILE A 102 18.35 -8.67 15.83
C ILE A 102 17.10 -7.78 16.00
N ARG A 103 16.76 -7.41 17.23
CA ARG A 103 15.61 -6.53 17.50
C ARG A 103 15.80 -5.14 16.91
N ASP A 104 17.00 -4.57 17.00
CA ASP A 104 17.33 -3.27 16.43
C ASP A 104 17.29 -3.32 14.90
N ALA A 105 17.73 -4.42 14.28
CA ALA A 105 17.57 -4.66 12.86
C ALA A 105 16.09 -4.73 12.44
N ILE A 106 15.25 -5.48 13.18
CA ILE A 106 13.80 -5.55 12.95
C ILE A 106 13.18 -4.15 13.07
N LYS A 107 13.51 -3.42 14.13
CA LYS A 107 13.02 -2.06 14.36
C LYS A 107 13.40 -1.14 13.20
N ARG A 108 14.64 -1.23 12.70
CA ARG A 108 15.08 -0.44 11.55
C ARG A 108 14.28 -0.74 10.29
N LEU A 109 13.95 -2.00 10.04
CA LEU A 109 13.08 -2.38 8.93
C LEU A 109 11.66 -1.85 9.09
N GLN A 110 11.09 -1.89 10.30
CA GLN A 110 9.77 -1.34 10.60
C GLN A 110 9.72 0.18 10.42
N GLU A 111 10.77 0.90 10.83
CA GLU A 111 10.91 2.34 10.59
C GLU A 111 10.94 2.65 9.08
N LEU A 112 11.72 1.87 8.31
CA LEU A 112 11.78 2.02 6.85
C LEU A 112 10.44 1.74 6.15
N GLU A 113 9.70 0.74 6.61
CA GLU A 113 8.36 0.43 6.11
C GLU A 113 7.40 1.59 6.41
N SER A 114 7.40 2.09 7.65
CA SER A 114 6.55 3.22 8.04
C SER A 114 6.89 4.49 7.27
N ASP A 115 8.17 4.84 7.11
CA ASP A 115 8.59 6.00 6.32
C ASP A 115 8.08 5.91 4.87
N ALA A 116 8.18 4.71 4.27
CA ALA A 116 7.71 4.48 2.90
C ALA A 116 6.19 4.57 2.76
N GLU A 117 5.43 4.12 3.75
CA GLU A 117 3.97 4.27 3.80
C GLU A 117 3.55 5.74 3.87
N HIS A 118 4.16 6.53 4.76
CA HIS A 118 3.89 7.97 4.87
C HIS A 118 4.22 8.71 3.56
N GLU A 119 5.32 8.35 2.90
CA GLU A 119 5.64 8.92 1.60
C GLU A 119 4.63 8.51 0.53
N ALA A 120 4.14 7.27 0.54
CA ALA A 120 3.11 6.80 -0.38
C ALA A 120 1.80 7.57 -0.20
N GLU A 121 1.33 7.70 1.03
CA GLU A 121 0.14 8.49 1.36
C GLU A 121 0.28 9.94 0.88
N ALA A 122 1.42 10.59 1.19
CA ALA A 122 1.69 11.94 0.72
C ALA A 122 1.72 12.05 -0.82
N ARG A 123 2.21 11.02 -1.53
CA ARG A 123 2.18 10.98 -3.00
C ARG A 123 0.75 10.91 -3.53
N HIS A 124 -0.11 10.07 -2.96
CA HIS A 124 -1.50 9.94 -3.43
C HIS A 124 -2.32 11.19 -3.15
N LEU A 125 -2.14 11.81 -1.98
CA LEU A 125 -2.78 13.09 -1.67
C LEU A 125 -2.38 14.18 -2.68
N ARG A 126 -1.08 14.35 -2.95
CA ARG A 126 -0.60 15.31 -3.96
C ARG A 126 -1.09 14.99 -5.36
N ALA A 127 -1.14 13.70 -5.72
CA ALA A 127 -1.66 13.27 -7.01
C ALA A 127 -3.15 13.62 -7.16
N TYR A 128 -3.93 13.41 -6.09
CA TYR A 128 -5.35 13.75 -6.07
C TYR A 128 -5.60 15.25 -6.14
N GLU A 129 -4.88 16.05 -5.35
CA GLU A 129 -4.96 17.52 -5.38
C GLU A 129 -4.52 18.11 -6.73
N GLY A 130 -3.62 17.42 -7.44
CA GLY A 130 -3.18 17.79 -8.78
C GLY A 130 -4.19 17.48 -9.88
N LEU A 131 -5.28 16.78 -9.59
CA LEU A 131 -6.32 16.49 -10.58
C LEU A 131 -7.20 17.71 -10.82
N ASP A 132 -7.40 18.05 -12.09
CA ASP A 132 -8.48 18.93 -12.52
C ASP A 132 -9.80 18.14 -12.55
N LEU A 133 -10.46 18.03 -11.40
CA LEU A 133 -11.74 17.33 -11.28
C LEU A 133 -12.92 18.21 -11.72
N HIS A 134 -13.95 17.59 -12.31
CA HIS A 134 -15.22 18.27 -12.57
C HIS A 134 -15.80 18.82 -11.24
N PRO A 135 -16.28 20.07 -11.18
CA PRO A 135 -16.66 20.72 -9.92
C PRO A 135 -17.68 19.94 -9.08
N GLU A 136 -18.70 19.35 -9.71
CA GLU A 136 -19.69 18.54 -8.99
C GLU A 136 -19.10 17.26 -8.39
N ILE A 137 -18.09 16.67 -9.04
CA ILE A 137 -17.43 15.47 -8.56
C ILE A 137 -16.46 15.81 -7.43
N ALA A 138 -15.69 16.88 -7.57
CA ALA A 138 -14.81 17.39 -6.53
C ALA A 138 -15.61 17.71 -5.25
N ARG A 139 -16.73 18.44 -5.39
CA ARG A 139 -17.61 18.81 -4.27
C ARG A 139 -18.12 17.61 -3.48
N ALA A 140 -18.40 16.49 -4.15
CA ALA A 140 -18.93 15.29 -3.52
C ALA A 140 -17.86 14.39 -2.91
N ALA A 141 -16.69 14.29 -3.54
CA ALA A 141 -15.72 13.24 -3.22
C ALA A 141 -14.45 13.72 -2.50
N SER A 142 -14.05 14.99 -2.66
CA SER A 142 -12.70 15.42 -2.26
C SER A 142 -12.46 15.34 -0.76
N GLN A 143 -13.40 15.80 0.07
CA GLN A 143 -13.22 15.72 1.53
C GLN A 143 -13.10 14.26 2.00
N LEU A 144 -13.98 13.38 1.48
CA LEU A 144 -13.94 11.96 1.82
C LEU A 144 -12.64 11.29 1.38
N TYR A 145 -12.09 11.66 0.22
CA TYR A 145 -10.81 11.13 -0.24
C TYR A 145 -9.66 11.57 0.67
N LEU A 146 -9.60 12.87 0.99
CA LEU A 146 -8.56 13.44 1.86
C LEU A 146 -8.60 12.88 3.29
N ASP A 147 -9.80 12.54 3.77
CA ASP A 147 -10.00 11.92 5.10
C ASP A 147 -9.77 10.38 5.10
N GLY A 148 -9.35 9.80 3.97
CA GLY A 148 -9.10 8.36 3.84
C GLY A 148 -10.37 7.50 3.71
N HIS A 149 -11.53 8.12 3.52
CA HIS A 149 -12.81 7.45 3.27
C HIS A 149 -12.99 7.11 1.77
N TYR A 150 -12.03 6.38 1.22
CA TYR A 150 -11.91 6.10 -0.22
C TYR A 150 -13.15 5.46 -0.84
N ALA A 151 -13.75 4.47 -0.17
CA ALA A 151 -14.93 3.79 -0.68
C ALA A 151 -16.14 4.74 -0.79
N ASN A 152 -16.33 5.58 0.23
CA ASN A 152 -17.38 6.59 0.26
C ASN A 152 -17.13 7.69 -0.78
N ALA A 153 -15.88 8.13 -0.96
CA ALA A 153 -15.52 9.13 -1.95
C ALA A 153 -15.92 8.70 -3.38
N ILE A 154 -15.68 7.43 -3.73
CA ILE A 154 -16.08 6.85 -5.02
C ILE A 154 -17.61 6.78 -5.14
N GLU A 155 -18.30 6.33 -4.09
CA GLU A 155 -19.75 6.21 -4.09
C GLU A 155 -20.43 7.58 -4.29
N ASP A 156 -19.95 8.60 -3.59
CA ASP A 156 -20.50 9.95 -3.66
C ASP A 156 -20.14 10.65 -4.97
N ALA A 157 -18.96 10.37 -5.56
CA ALA A 157 -18.66 10.79 -6.94
C ALA A 157 -19.69 10.23 -7.93
N VAL A 158 -20.05 8.95 -7.82
CA VAL A 158 -21.01 8.30 -8.72
C VAL A 158 -22.43 8.85 -8.52
N LYS A 159 -22.83 9.09 -7.27
CA LYS A 159 -24.11 9.77 -6.96
C LYS A 159 -24.16 11.16 -7.57
N ALA A 160 -23.06 11.91 -7.46
CA ALA A 160 -22.95 13.25 -8.04
C ALA A 160 -23.05 13.22 -9.57
N LEU A 161 -22.37 12.29 -10.25
CA LEU A 161 -22.52 12.09 -11.71
C LEU A 161 -23.97 11.81 -12.10
N ASN A 162 -24.64 10.91 -11.38
CA ASN A 162 -26.02 10.55 -11.65
C ASN A 162 -26.98 11.74 -11.43
N ALA A 163 -26.80 12.50 -10.35
CA ALA A 163 -27.55 13.73 -10.09
C ALA A 163 -27.29 14.80 -11.16
N PHE A 164 -26.04 14.92 -11.62
CA PHE A 164 -25.64 15.86 -12.65
C PHE A 164 -26.30 15.56 -14.00
N VAL A 165 -26.39 14.28 -14.38
CA VAL A 165 -27.12 13.86 -15.59
C VAL A 165 -28.61 14.19 -15.48
N ARG A 166 -29.25 13.99 -14.32
CA ARG A 166 -30.65 14.44 -14.12
C ARG A 166 -30.81 15.94 -14.35
N LEU A 167 -29.95 16.74 -13.72
CA LEU A 167 -29.97 18.19 -13.87
C LEU A 167 -29.85 18.63 -15.34
N ARG A 168 -28.94 18.00 -16.09
CA ARG A 168 -28.67 18.36 -17.49
C ARG A 168 -29.75 17.90 -18.46
N SER A 169 -30.35 16.74 -18.20
CA SER A 169 -31.39 16.16 -19.05
C SER A 169 -32.80 16.66 -18.69
N GLY A 170 -33.03 17.07 -17.44
CA GLY A 170 -34.36 17.33 -16.90
C GLY A 170 -35.19 16.07 -16.67
N VAL A 171 -34.55 14.90 -16.58
CA VAL A 171 -35.21 13.60 -16.38
C VAL A 171 -35.09 13.21 -14.90
N ASP A 172 -36.21 13.28 -14.18
CA ASP A 172 -36.25 13.03 -12.73
C ASP A 172 -36.96 11.72 -12.34
N ASP A 173 -37.62 11.06 -13.28
CA ASP A 173 -38.41 9.83 -13.08
C ASP A 173 -37.58 8.53 -13.21
N ARG A 174 -36.26 8.63 -13.47
CA ARG A 174 -35.34 7.50 -13.67
C ARG A 174 -34.09 7.62 -12.79
N ASP A 175 -33.43 6.50 -12.52
CA ASP A 175 -32.18 6.42 -11.75
C ASP A 175 -31.18 5.44 -12.36
N GLY A 176 -29.90 5.61 -12.02
CA GLY A 176 -28.89 4.59 -12.28
C GLY A 176 -28.66 4.33 -13.76
N ASN A 177 -28.55 3.05 -14.11
CA ASN A 177 -28.37 2.62 -15.50
C ASN A 177 -29.52 3.03 -16.40
N GLU A 178 -30.76 2.94 -15.91
CA GLU A 178 -31.96 3.28 -16.69
C GLU A 178 -31.94 4.75 -17.10
N LEU A 179 -31.50 5.64 -16.21
CA LEU A 179 -31.30 7.05 -16.53
C LEU A 179 -30.29 7.23 -17.66
N MET A 180 -29.11 6.58 -17.56
CA MET A 180 -28.05 6.72 -18.56
C MET A 180 -28.47 6.19 -19.93
N GLU A 181 -29.13 5.02 -19.97
CA GLU A 181 -29.59 4.40 -21.20
C GLU A 181 -30.74 5.18 -21.86
N TYR A 182 -31.61 5.79 -21.07
CA TYR A 182 -32.67 6.64 -21.58
C TYR A 182 -32.12 7.97 -22.13
N VAL A 183 -31.34 8.70 -21.33
CA VAL A 183 -30.87 10.05 -21.65
C VAL A 183 -29.94 10.04 -22.87
N PHE A 184 -29.07 9.05 -22.97
CA PHE A 184 -28.04 8.98 -24.02
C PHE A 184 -28.35 7.95 -25.11
N SER A 185 -29.59 7.47 -25.21
CA SER A 185 -30.03 6.52 -26.24
C SER A 185 -29.66 6.97 -27.64
N VAL A 186 -29.11 6.07 -28.46
CA VAL A 186 -28.77 6.36 -29.86
C VAL A 186 -30.03 6.68 -30.70
N LYS A 187 -31.18 6.10 -30.35
CA LYS A 187 -32.42 6.21 -31.14
C LYS A 187 -33.17 7.51 -30.86
N ASN A 188 -33.29 7.88 -29.59
CA ASN A 188 -34.00 9.08 -29.17
C ASN A 188 -33.31 9.69 -27.93
N PRO A 189 -32.14 10.33 -28.11
CA PRO A 189 -31.40 10.90 -27.00
C PRO A 189 -32.06 12.18 -26.49
N VAL A 190 -32.04 12.35 -25.17
CA VAL A 190 -32.29 13.66 -24.53
C VAL A 190 -31.03 14.52 -24.62
N LEU A 191 -29.86 13.91 -24.39
CA LEU A 191 -28.54 14.52 -24.52
C LEU A 191 -27.71 13.78 -25.58
N ALA A 192 -27.04 14.53 -26.45
CA ALA A 192 -26.14 13.98 -27.46
C ALA A 192 -24.73 14.55 -27.31
N PHE A 193 -23.73 13.66 -27.41
CA PHE A 193 -22.30 14.05 -27.35
C PHE A 193 -21.81 14.62 -28.69
N ASN A 194 -22.51 14.31 -29.79
CA ASN A 194 -22.18 14.71 -31.15
C ASN A 194 -23.46 14.89 -31.99
N ASP A 195 -23.32 15.00 -33.30
CA ASP A 195 -24.43 15.29 -34.21
C ASP A 195 -25.27 14.06 -34.63
N LEU A 196 -24.84 12.83 -34.30
CA LEU A 196 -25.53 11.56 -34.63
C LEU A 196 -25.83 11.36 -36.13
N LYS A 197 -25.05 12.01 -37.00
CA LYS A 197 -25.30 12.08 -38.46
C LYS A 197 -24.91 10.79 -39.16
N ASN A 198 -23.82 10.17 -38.72
CA ASN A 198 -23.23 8.98 -39.36
C ASN A 198 -23.10 7.82 -38.37
N GLU A 199 -22.63 6.66 -38.86
CA GLU A 199 -22.46 5.47 -38.03
C GLU A 199 -21.41 5.64 -36.94
N SER A 200 -20.31 6.34 -37.22
CA SER A 200 -19.26 6.64 -36.25
C SER A 200 -19.80 7.47 -35.09
N ASP A 201 -20.57 8.52 -35.37
CA ASP A 201 -21.22 9.37 -34.35
C ASP A 201 -22.12 8.53 -33.43
N ARG A 202 -22.91 7.62 -34.02
CA ARG A 202 -23.81 6.71 -33.28
C ARG A 202 -23.05 5.70 -32.44
N ASN A 203 -21.92 5.21 -32.93
CA ASN A 203 -21.05 4.30 -32.19
C ASN A 203 -20.39 4.99 -31.00
N GLU A 204 -19.92 6.23 -31.15
CA GLU A 204 -19.38 7.05 -30.06
C GLU A 204 -20.44 7.31 -28.98
N GLN A 205 -21.65 7.74 -29.38
CA GLN A 205 -22.78 7.94 -28.47
C GLN A 205 -23.07 6.66 -27.67
N LYS A 206 -23.14 5.51 -28.37
CA LYS A 206 -23.39 4.20 -27.74
C LYS A 206 -22.27 3.83 -26.76
N GLY A 207 -21.02 4.11 -27.11
CA GLY A 207 -19.84 3.85 -26.29
C GLY A 207 -19.89 4.64 -24.98
N PHE A 208 -20.09 5.97 -25.06
CA PHE A 208 -20.16 6.82 -23.87
C PHE A 208 -21.38 6.54 -23.01
N MET A 209 -22.54 6.25 -23.61
CA MET A 209 -23.71 5.74 -22.88
C MET A 209 -23.36 4.46 -22.09
N GLY A 210 -22.66 3.52 -22.73
CA GLY A 210 -22.20 2.28 -22.08
C GLY A 210 -21.22 2.53 -20.92
N MET A 211 -20.29 3.48 -21.09
CA MET A 211 -19.35 3.87 -20.02
C MET A 211 -20.09 4.50 -18.83
N LEU A 212 -21.04 5.41 -19.07
CA LEU A 212 -21.86 6.03 -18.04
C LEU A 212 -22.71 5.01 -17.27
N SER A 213 -23.45 4.15 -18.00
CA SER A 213 -24.24 3.07 -17.40
C SER A 213 -23.37 2.09 -16.62
N GLY A 214 -22.23 1.69 -17.20
CA GLY A 214 -21.25 0.82 -16.56
C GLY A 214 -20.62 1.42 -15.30
N ALA A 215 -20.29 2.72 -15.30
CA ALA A 215 -19.76 3.41 -14.14
C ALA A 215 -20.77 3.44 -12.99
N VAL A 216 -22.03 3.78 -13.29
CA VAL A 216 -23.07 3.89 -12.26
C VAL A 216 -23.43 2.54 -11.67
N SER A 217 -23.56 1.49 -12.48
CA SER A 217 -23.81 0.13 -11.95
C SER A 217 -22.58 -0.51 -11.31
N GLY A 218 -21.43 -0.46 -11.96
CA GLY A 218 -20.23 -1.17 -11.55
C GLY A 218 -19.59 -0.60 -10.29
N LEU A 219 -19.69 0.72 -10.08
CA LEU A 219 -19.06 1.38 -8.94
C LEU A 219 -20.01 1.54 -7.74
N ARG A 220 -21.32 1.70 -7.96
CA ARG A 220 -22.31 1.83 -6.88
C ARG A 220 -22.62 0.49 -6.19
N ASN A 221 -22.75 -0.58 -6.98
CA ASN A 221 -23.38 -1.83 -6.52
C ASN A 221 -22.51 -2.72 -5.59
N PRO A 222 -21.17 -2.80 -5.74
CA PRO A 222 -20.32 -3.53 -4.80
C PRO A 222 -20.13 -2.82 -3.45
N ARG A 223 -20.13 -1.48 -3.44
CA ARG A 223 -19.74 -0.62 -2.30
C ARG A 223 -20.89 -0.31 -1.34
N ALA A 224 -22.12 -0.33 -1.82
CA ALA A 224 -23.31 -0.16 -0.98
C ALA A 224 -23.69 -1.42 -0.19
N HIS A 225 -23.20 -2.60 -0.59
CA HIS A 225 -23.64 -3.89 -0.04
C HIS A 225 -22.52 -4.76 0.55
N ARG A 226 -21.24 -4.40 0.37
CA ARG A 226 -20.09 -5.05 1.01
C ARG A 226 -19.16 -3.99 1.58
N LEU A 227 -18.59 -4.26 2.76
CA LEU A 227 -17.48 -3.48 3.33
C LEU A 227 -16.23 -3.70 2.47
N MET A 228 -16.15 -3.01 1.34
CA MET A 228 -15.00 -3.04 0.44
C MET A 228 -13.97 -2.02 0.96
N LYS A 229 -12.77 -2.50 1.27
CA LYS A 229 -11.62 -1.61 1.51
C LYS A 229 -10.99 -1.30 0.17
N ASP A 230 -11.01 -0.04 -0.21
CA ASP A 230 -10.27 0.45 -1.36
C ASP A 230 -9.02 1.17 -0.92
N ASP A 231 -7.98 1.00 -1.72
CA ASP A 231 -6.73 1.72 -1.60
C ASP A 231 -6.84 3.12 -2.23
N PRO A 232 -5.99 4.07 -1.79
CA PRO A 232 -6.00 5.45 -2.28
C PRO A 232 -5.77 5.57 -3.79
N GLU A 233 -4.91 4.72 -4.38
CA GLU A 233 -4.59 4.77 -5.82
C GLU A 233 -5.82 4.46 -6.65
N ARG A 234 -6.46 3.33 -6.36
CA ARG A 234 -7.65 2.87 -7.06
C ARG A 234 -8.81 3.85 -6.90
N ALA A 235 -8.96 4.46 -5.72
CA ALA A 235 -9.98 5.46 -5.49
C ALA A 235 -9.76 6.74 -6.29
N LEU A 236 -8.50 7.19 -6.41
CA LEU A 236 -8.13 8.32 -7.26
C LEU A 236 -8.51 8.03 -8.71
N GLU A 237 -8.16 6.85 -9.23
CA GLU A 237 -8.46 6.45 -10.61
C GLU A 237 -9.96 6.43 -10.90
N PHE A 238 -10.76 5.86 -9.98
CA PHE A 238 -12.21 5.85 -10.15
C PHE A 238 -12.82 7.24 -10.10
N ILE A 239 -12.39 8.10 -9.16
CA ILE A 239 -12.89 9.47 -9.07
C ILE A 239 -12.50 10.27 -10.32
N ALA A 240 -11.26 10.10 -10.81
CA ALA A 240 -10.80 10.73 -12.06
C ALA A 240 -11.62 10.24 -13.27
N PHE A 241 -11.93 8.95 -13.35
CA PHE A 241 -12.79 8.40 -14.40
C PHE A 241 -14.21 8.96 -14.33
N VAL A 242 -14.83 9.00 -13.15
CA VAL A 242 -16.16 9.58 -12.96
C VAL A 242 -16.18 11.08 -13.31
N SER A 243 -15.12 11.80 -12.94
CA SER A 243 -14.90 13.19 -13.32
C SER A 243 -14.79 13.39 -14.83
N LEU A 244 -14.06 12.53 -15.53
CA LEU A 244 -13.99 12.55 -16.99
C LEU A 244 -15.37 12.37 -17.62
N LEU A 245 -16.17 11.43 -17.11
CA LEU A 245 -17.55 11.23 -17.59
C LEU A 245 -18.43 12.47 -17.35
N ALA A 246 -18.30 13.13 -16.20
CA ALA A 246 -19.01 14.38 -15.94
C ALA A 246 -18.61 15.50 -16.92
N LYS A 247 -17.31 15.63 -17.24
CA LYS A 247 -16.81 16.56 -18.27
C LYS A 247 -17.36 16.25 -19.67
N LEU A 248 -17.51 14.97 -20.02
CA LEU A 248 -18.17 14.57 -21.27
C LEU A 248 -19.65 14.98 -21.28
N VAL A 249 -20.34 14.78 -20.16
CA VAL A 249 -21.73 15.26 -20.00
C VAL A 249 -21.78 16.77 -20.14
N ASP A 250 -20.84 17.54 -19.59
CA ASP A 250 -20.67 19.00 -19.82
C ASP A 250 -20.71 19.40 -21.29
N GLY A 251 -19.96 18.72 -22.14
CA GLY A 251 -19.97 18.96 -23.59
C GLY A 251 -21.25 18.52 -24.32
N ALA A 252 -22.11 17.71 -23.70
CA ALA A 252 -23.30 17.16 -24.35
C ALA A 252 -24.38 18.23 -24.58
N ARG A 253 -25.00 18.20 -25.75
CA ARG A 253 -26.04 19.15 -26.15
C ARG A 253 -27.42 18.55 -25.96
N ARG A 254 -28.31 19.33 -25.37
CA ARG A 254 -29.72 18.95 -25.17
C ARG A 254 -30.46 19.02 -26.50
N LEU A 255 -31.19 17.95 -26.83
CA LEU A 255 -31.94 17.82 -28.08
C LEU A 255 -33.47 17.92 -27.89
N GLN A 256 -33.95 17.77 -26.66
CA GLN A 256 -35.37 17.81 -26.28
C GLN A 256 -35.65 18.88 -25.23
#